data_AF-A0A256ZG43-F1
#
_entry.id   AF-A0A256ZG43-F1
#
_cell.length_a   1.000
_cell.length_b   1.000
_cell.length_c   1.000
_cell.angle_alpha   90.00
_cell.angle_beta   90.00
_cell.angle_gamma   90.00
#
_symmetry.space_group_name_H-M   'P 1'
#
loop_
_entity.id
_entity.type
_entity.pdbx_description
1 polymer ?
#
loop_
_entity_poly.entity_id
_entity_poly.type
_entity_poly.pdbx_seq_one_letter_code
_entity_poly.pdbx_strand_id
1 'polypeptide(L)'
;MTMRLTRTGNLVYDEELFGREGVFRDRSDAGLRLAEACSAVLEHADIVYAIPRGGVPVAVPVARALKAELDLLLCRKLLISWNREAGFGAVSPDGHVFVDEEFARMLGLSKQAVKEAVREMESSSRKWKGGTKS
;
A
#
# COMPACT_ATOMS: atom_id res chain seq x y z
N MET A 1 21.33 8.40 12.50
CA MET A 1 20.10 9.13 12.85
C MET A 1 19.27 8.16 13.65
N THR A 2 19.03 8.45 14.93
CA THR A 2 18.27 7.56 15.82
C THR A 2 16.79 7.83 15.59
N MET A 3 16.01 6.82 15.21
CA MET A 3 14.58 6.99 14.93
C MET A 3 13.79 7.18 16.23
N ARG A 4 12.81 8.09 16.24
CA ARG A 4 11.87 8.30 17.35
C ARG A 4 10.52 7.68 17.01
N LEU A 5 10.43 6.37 17.22
CA LEU A 5 9.25 5.59 16.84
C LEU A 5 8.12 5.76 17.87
N THR A 6 6.96 6.19 17.40
CA THR A 6 5.70 6.29 18.15
C THR A 6 4.69 5.30 17.57
N ARG A 7 3.82 4.75 18.42
CA ARG A 7 2.77 3.79 18.03
C ARG A 7 1.37 4.32 18.35
N THR A 8 0.49 4.28 17.36
CA THR A 8 -0.95 4.57 17.48
C THR A 8 -1.74 3.42 16.88
N GLY A 9 -2.29 2.54 17.74
CA GLY A 9 -2.91 1.30 17.29
C GLY A 9 -1.90 0.42 16.54
N ASN A 10 -2.21 0.08 15.28
CA ASN A 10 -1.33 -0.69 14.40
C ASN A 10 -0.36 0.18 13.59
N LEU A 11 -0.44 1.51 13.71
CA LEU A 11 0.44 2.43 13.00
C LEU A 11 1.69 2.71 13.86
N VAL A 12 2.87 2.52 13.27
CA VAL A 12 4.14 2.92 13.87
C VAL A 12 4.84 3.88 12.93
N TYR A 13 5.27 5.02 13.44
CA TYR A 13 5.87 6.09 12.64
C TYR A 13 6.94 6.85 13.43
N ASP A 14 7.85 7.49 12.72
CA ASP A 14 8.83 8.39 13.33
C ASP A 14 8.25 9.82 13.39
N GLU A 15 8.11 10.37 14.59
CA GLU A 15 7.54 11.71 14.81
C GLU A 15 8.35 12.82 14.12
N GLU A 16 9.66 12.67 14.03
CA GLU A 16 10.54 13.69 13.44
C GLU A 16 10.50 13.65 11.90
N LEU A 17 9.98 12.56 11.32
CA LEU A 17 9.88 12.37 9.88
C LEU A 17 8.45 12.52 9.35
N PHE A 18 7.44 12.40 10.20
CA PHE A 18 6.04 12.45 9.80
C PHE A 18 5.69 13.79 9.13
N GLY A 19 5.07 13.73 7.95
CA GLY A 19 4.66 14.92 7.18
C GLY A 19 5.80 15.71 6.54
N ARG A 20 7.05 15.20 6.57
CA ARG A 20 8.19 15.88 5.95
C ARG A 20 8.46 15.38 4.54
N GLU A 21 8.91 16.29 3.69
CA GLU A 21 9.32 15.99 2.32
C GLU A 21 10.85 15.99 2.18
N GLY A 22 11.39 15.24 1.21
CA GLY A 22 12.83 15.21 0.92
C GLY A 22 13.71 14.59 2.03
N VAL A 23 13.11 13.84 2.96
CA VAL A 23 13.80 13.24 4.12
C VAL A 23 14.85 12.19 3.71
N PHE A 24 14.53 11.40 2.69
CA PHE A 24 15.37 10.30 2.21
C PHE A 24 16.02 10.67 0.88
N ARG A 25 17.23 10.18 0.65
CA ARG A 25 17.97 10.44 -0.59
C ARG A 25 17.26 9.83 -1.80
N ASP A 26 16.78 8.60 -1.64
CA ASP A 26 16.01 7.86 -2.62
C ASP A 26 15.16 6.77 -1.94
N ARG A 27 14.46 5.96 -2.74
CA ARG A 27 13.61 4.88 -2.22
C ARG A 27 14.41 3.76 -1.56
N SER A 28 15.64 3.51 -1.98
CA SER A 28 16.50 2.49 -1.40
C SER A 28 16.97 2.93 -0.01
N ASP A 29 17.35 4.19 0.14
CA ASP A 29 17.70 4.84 1.42
C ASP A 29 16.51 4.81 2.39
N ALA A 30 15.31 5.15 1.91
CA ALA A 30 14.08 5.02 2.69
C ALA A 30 13.82 3.58 3.15
N GLY A 31 14.05 2.60 2.27
CA GLY A 31 13.88 1.18 2.58
C GLY A 31 14.85 0.68 3.65
N LEU A 32 16.12 1.12 3.62
CA LEU A 32 17.10 0.76 4.66
C LEU A 32 16.69 1.31 6.03
N ARG A 33 16.23 2.56 6.08
CA ARG A 33 15.70 3.18 7.31
C ARG A 33 14.46 2.46 7.82
N LEU A 34 13.55 2.10 6.91
CA LEU A 34 12.36 1.36 7.27
C LEU A 34 12.71 -0.05 7.79
N ALA A 35 13.72 -0.70 7.23
CA ALA A 35 14.19 -1.99 7.70
C ALA A 35 14.71 -1.92 9.14
N GLU A 36 15.51 -0.90 9.47
CA GLU A 36 15.97 -0.62 10.85
C GLU A 36 14.76 -0.45 11.81
N ALA A 37 13.76 0.34 11.42
CA ALA A 37 12.56 0.55 12.21
C ALA A 37 11.76 -0.76 12.39
N CYS A 38 11.55 -1.52 11.32
CA CYS A 38 10.81 -2.77 11.36
C CYS A 38 11.50 -3.80 12.27
N SER A 39 12.82 -3.98 12.18
CA SER A 39 13.55 -4.89 13.06
C SER A 39 13.51 -4.47 14.53
N ALA A 40 13.34 -3.18 14.84
CA ALA A 40 13.22 -2.69 16.20
C ALA A 40 11.81 -2.89 16.81
N VAL A 41 10.80 -3.07 15.96
CA VAL A 41 9.39 -3.01 16.35
C VAL A 41 8.67 -4.34 16.16
N LEU A 42 9.11 -5.15 15.19
CA LEU A 42 8.53 -6.44 14.86
C LEU A 42 9.41 -7.55 15.42
N GLU A 43 8.79 -8.51 16.11
CA GLU A 43 9.47 -9.73 16.56
C GLU A 43 9.70 -10.70 15.39
N HIS A 44 8.72 -10.80 14.49
CA HIS A 44 8.73 -11.70 13.34
C HIS A 44 7.83 -11.18 12.20
N ALA A 45 8.14 -11.59 10.97
CA ALA A 45 7.26 -11.44 9.81
C ALA A 45 7.47 -12.60 8.84
N ASP A 46 6.38 -13.22 8.36
CA ASP A 46 6.47 -14.29 7.37
C ASP A 46 6.66 -13.75 5.95
N ILE A 47 5.95 -12.68 5.62
CA ILE A 47 5.94 -12.08 4.28
C ILE A 47 5.87 -10.55 4.35
N VAL A 48 6.57 -9.91 3.42
CA VAL A 48 6.51 -8.48 3.14
C VAL A 48 5.87 -8.29 1.77
N TYR A 49 4.77 -7.53 1.73
CA TYR A 49 4.10 -7.19 0.48
C TYR A 49 4.51 -5.82 -0.03
N ALA A 50 5.00 -5.76 -1.27
CA ALA A 50 5.33 -4.51 -1.94
C ALA A 50 4.21 -4.08 -2.90
N ILE A 51 3.80 -2.81 -2.83
CA ILE A 51 2.91 -2.21 -3.83
C ILE A 51 3.76 -1.62 -4.98
N PRO A 52 3.65 -2.12 -6.22
CA PRO A 52 4.46 -1.61 -7.33
C PRO A 52 4.08 -0.19 -7.78
N ARG A 53 4.97 0.53 -8.46
CA ARG A 53 6.40 0.21 -8.70
C ARG A 53 7.32 0.76 -7.61
N GLY A 54 6.90 1.83 -6.94
CA GLY A 54 7.72 2.55 -5.96
C GLY A 54 7.92 1.81 -4.63
N GLY A 55 7.01 0.93 -4.23
CA GLY A 55 7.14 0.17 -2.99
C GLY A 55 8.19 -0.93 -3.04
N VAL A 56 8.51 -1.45 -4.23
CA VAL A 56 9.49 -2.55 -4.41
C VAL A 56 10.88 -2.20 -3.86
N PRO A 57 11.54 -1.09 -4.29
CA PRO A 57 12.86 -0.74 -3.75
C PRO A 57 12.87 -0.45 -2.24
N VAL A 58 11.71 -0.10 -1.66
CA VAL A 58 11.56 0.11 -0.21
C VAL A 58 11.40 -1.22 0.53
N ALA A 59 10.63 -2.16 -0.03
CA ALA A 59 10.30 -3.44 0.62
C ALA A 59 11.45 -4.47 0.60
N VAL A 60 12.30 -4.45 -0.42
CA VAL A 60 13.45 -5.37 -0.54
C VAL A 60 14.37 -5.38 0.69
N PRO A 61 14.89 -4.23 1.17
CA PRO A 61 15.73 -4.22 2.38
C PRO A 61 14.97 -4.64 3.64
N VAL A 62 13.67 -4.34 3.73
CA VAL A 62 12.83 -4.73 4.88
C VAL A 62 12.68 -6.26 4.94
N ALA A 63 12.30 -6.90 3.83
CA ALA A 63 12.18 -8.36 3.76
C ALA A 63 13.48 -9.07 4.14
N ARG A 64 14.62 -8.55 3.66
CA ARG A 64 15.95 -9.08 4.01
C ARG A 64 16.25 -8.96 5.50
N ALA A 65 15.97 -7.81 6.10
CA ALA A 65 16.25 -7.57 7.53
C ALA A 65 15.37 -8.44 8.44
N LEU A 66 14.11 -8.68 8.04
CA LEU A 66 13.18 -9.52 8.78
C LEU A 66 13.31 -11.01 8.46
N LYS A 67 14.13 -11.39 7.47
CA LYS A 67 14.21 -12.75 6.91
C LYS A 67 12.84 -13.29 6.45
N ALA A 68 12.01 -12.38 5.93
CA ALA A 68 10.67 -12.67 5.43
C ALA A 68 10.69 -12.88 3.91
N GLU A 69 9.69 -13.58 3.39
CA GLU A 69 9.45 -13.63 1.95
C GLU A 69 9.05 -12.24 1.43
N LEU A 70 9.30 -11.97 0.15
CA LEU A 70 8.89 -10.73 -0.51
C LEU A 70 7.97 -11.08 -1.67
N ASP A 71 6.77 -10.51 -1.67
CA ASP A 71 5.80 -10.67 -2.76
C ASP A 71 5.17 -9.33 -3.15
N LEU A 72 4.52 -9.29 -4.31
CA LEU A 72 3.87 -8.11 -4.87
C LEU A 72 2.38 -8.12 -4.58
N LEU A 73 1.89 -7.09 -3.92
CA LEU A 73 0.46 -6.88 -3.75
C LEU A 73 -0.08 -6.02 -4.88
N LEU A 74 -0.67 -6.68 -5.88
CA LEU A 74 -1.25 -6.05 -7.06
C LEU A 74 -2.69 -5.58 -6.80
N CYS A 75 -2.86 -4.53 -6.00
CA CYS A 75 -4.16 -3.88 -5.84
C CYS A 75 -4.47 -2.96 -7.03
N ARG A 76 -5.74 -2.91 -7.44
CA ARG A 76 -6.23 -1.95 -8.44
C ARG A 76 -7.09 -0.90 -7.75
N LYS A 77 -6.81 0.37 -8.03
CA LYS A 77 -7.62 1.47 -7.49
C LYS A 77 -9.03 1.44 -8.09
N LEU A 78 -10.03 1.70 -7.26
CA LEU A 78 -11.35 2.14 -7.71
C LEU A 78 -11.23 3.61 -8.08
N LEU A 79 -11.28 3.88 -9.38
CA LEU A 79 -11.07 5.22 -9.93
C LEU A 79 -12.37 5.98 -10.02
N ILE A 80 -12.29 7.30 -9.89
CA ILE A 80 -13.44 8.18 -10.10
C ILE A 80 -13.74 8.26 -11.60
N SER A 81 -15.02 8.17 -11.99
CA SER A 81 -15.42 8.14 -13.40
C SER A 81 -15.02 9.41 -14.16
N TRP A 82 -15.07 10.58 -13.51
CA TRP A 82 -14.66 11.87 -14.09
C TRP A 82 -13.20 12.26 -13.82
N ASN A 83 -12.47 11.53 -12.97
CA ASN A 83 -11.04 11.75 -12.72
C ASN A 83 -10.31 10.42 -12.45
N ARG A 84 -9.65 9.90 -13.49
CA ARG A 84 -8.94 8.61 -13.42
C ARG A 84 -7.57 8.68 -12.74
N GLU A 85 -7.12 9.85 -12.28
CA GLU A 85 -5.88 9.98 -11.50
C GLU A 85 -6.11 9.77 -10.00
N ALA A 86 -7.34 10.02 -9.52
CA ALA A 86 -7.75 9.84 -8.14
C ALA A 86 -8.54 8.52 -7.96
N GLY A 87 -8.26 7.82 -6.86
CA GLY A 87 -8.98 6.62 -6.47
C GLY A 87 -9.60 6.79 -5.10
N PHE A 88 -10.81 6.26 -4.92
CA PHE A 88 -11.58 6.32 -3.67
C PHE A 88 -11.67 4.95 -2.97
N GLY A 89 -10.93 3.97 -3.47
CA GLY A 89 -10.90 2.62 -2.95
C GLY A 89 -9.93 1.75 -3.74
N ALA A 90 -9.92 0.47 -3.43
CA ALA A 90 -9.09 -0.51 -4.10
C ALA A 90 -9.75 -1.90 -4.12
N VAL A 91 -9.34 -2.71 -5.09
CA VAL A 91 -9.67 -4.13 -5.19
C VAL A 91 -8.38 -4.92 -5.08
N SER A 92 -8.35 -5.90 -4.20
CA SER A 92 -7.23 -6.82 -4.02
C SER A 92 -7.25 -7.96 -5.05
N PRO A 93 -6.13 -8.69 -5.22
CA PRO A 93 -6.06 -9.82 -6.16
C PRO A 93 -7.09 -10.94 -5.91
N ASP A 94 -7.44 -11.17 -4.65
CA ASP A 94 -8.44 -12.13 -4.19
C ASP A 94 -9.89 -11.60 -4.25
N GLY A 95 -10.08 -10.38 -4.74
CA GLY A 95 -11.40 -9.78 -5.00
C GLY A 95 -12.01 -9.06 -3.80
N HIS A 96 -11.27 -8.86 -2.71
CA HIS A 96 -11.72 -8.00 -1.64
C HIS A 96 -11.75 -6.55 -2.09
N VAL A 97 -12.86 -5.88 -1.79
CA VAL A 97 -13.09 -4.49 -2.16
C VAL A 97 -12.99 -3.63 -0.92
N PHE A 98 -12.10 -2.64 -0.96
CA PHE A 98 -12.03 -1.57 0.02
C PHE A 98 -12.56 -0.29 -0.60
N VAL A 99 -13.46 0.40 0.10
CA VAL A 99 -13.99 1.71 -0.28
C VAL A 99 -13.74 2.66 0.88
N ASP A 100 -13.11 3.80 0.60
CA ASP A 100 -13.10 4.92 1.54
C ASP A 100 -14.46 5.61 1.44
N GLU A 101 -15.40 5.18 2.29
CA GLU A 101 -16.78 5.67 2.29
C GLU A 101 -16.86 7.17 2.63
N GLU A 102 -15.94 7.68 3.45
CA GLU A 102 -15.91 9.10 3.79
C GLU A 102 -15.46 9.94 2.59
N PHE A 103 -14.36 9.55 1.97
CA PHE A 103 -13.86 10.23 0.79
C PHE A 103 -14.83 10.11 -0.39
N ALA A 104 -15.46 8.95 -0.58
CA ALA A 104 -16.50 8.76 -1.59
C ALA A 104 -17.68 9.71 -1.38
N ARG A 105 -18.14 9.91 -0.13
CA ARG A 105 -19.17 10.92 0.19
C ARG A 105 -18.71 12.34 -0.09
N MET A 106 -17.47 12.70 0.27
CA MET A 106 -16.90 14.02 -0.03
C MET A 106 -16.85 14.30 -1.53
N LEU A 107 -16.61 13.27 -2.34
CA LEU A 107 -16.64 13.34 -3.80
C LEU A 107 -18.06 13.37 -4.39
N GLY A 108 -19.10 13.27 -3.56
CA GLY A 108 -20.50 13.22 -4.01
C GLY A 108 -20.88 11.93 -4.72
N LEU A 109 -20.13 10.85 -4.53
CA LEU A 109 -20.41 9.56 -5.16
C LEU A 109 -21.65 8.91 -4.54
N SER A 110 -22.61 8.57 -5.38
CA SER A 110 -23.75 7.76 -4.95
C SER A 110 -23.30 6.31 -4.69
N LYS A 111 -24.03 5.59 -3.83
CA LYS A 111 -23.81 4.14 -3.63
C LYS A 111 -23.88 3.36 -4.95
N GLN A 112 -24.67 3.83 -5.91
CA GLN A 112 -24.78 3.23 -7.23
C GLN A 112 -23.50 3.46 -8.06
N ALA A 113 -22.95 4.67 -8.05
CA ALA A 113 -21.69 4.99 -8.72
C ALA A 113 -20.51 4.16 -8.15
N VAL A 114 -20.47 3.97 -6.83
CA VAL A 114 -19.48 3.09 -6.17
C VAL A 114 -19.62 1.65 -6.67
N LYS A 115 -20.85 1.10 -6.68
CA LYS A 115 -21.11 -0.27 -7.18
C LYS A 115 -20.73 -0.44 -8.66
N GLU A 116 -20.98 0.57 -9.48
CA GLU A 116 -20.62 0.55 -10.90
C GLU A 116 -19.10 0.55 -11.09
N ALA A 117 -18.37 1.39 -10.35
CA ALA A 117 -16.90 1.41 -10.39
C ALA A 117 -16.29 0.06 -9.98
N VAL A 118 -16.86 -0.60 -8.95
CA VAL A 118 -16.44 -1.95 -8.54
C VAL A 118 -16.68 -2.96 -9.66
N ARG A 119 -17.88 -2.97 -10.26
CA ARG A 119 -18.21 -3.88 -11.38
C ARG A 119 -17.32 -3.65 -12.60
N GLU A 120 -17.05 -2.39 -12.96
CA GLU A 120 -16.15 -2.03 -14.06
C GLU A 120 -14.74 -2.58 -13.80
N MET A 121 -14.25 -2.45 -12.56
CA MET A 121 -12.94 -2.97 -12.17
C MET A 121 -12.87 -4.50 -12.18
N GLU A 122 -13.87 -5.19 -11.62
CA GLU A 122 -13.95 -6.66 -11.62
C GLU A 122 -14.00 -7.23 -13.04
N SER A 123 -14.81 -6.62 -13.92
CA SER A 123 -14.91 -7.03 -15.32
C SER A 123 -13.60 -6.84 -16.08
N SER A 124 -12.83 -5.81 -15.73
CA SER A 124 -11.50 -5.54 -16.26
C SER A 124 -10.40 -6.44 -15.66
N SER A 125 -10.67 -7.07 -14.52
CA SER A 125 -9.72 -7.90 -13.78
C SER A 125 -9.81 -9.39 -14.15
N ARG A 126 -10.96 -9.87 -14.64
CA ARG A 126 -11.11 -11.25 -15.17
C ARG A 126 -10.14 -11.60 -16.31
N LYS A 127 -9.60 -10.60 -17.01
CA LYS A 127 -8.62 -10.78 -18.10
C LYS A 127 -7.17 -10.90 -17.61
N TRP A 128 -6.90 -10.76 -16.31
CA TRP A 128 -5.56 -10.57 -15.74
C TRP A 128 -5.14 -11.67 -14.75
N LYS A 129 -5.47 -12.95 -14.99
CA LYS A 129 -4.84 -14.04 -14.20
C LYS A 129 -3.35 -14.13 -14.55
N GLY A 130 -2.53 -13.21 -14.02
CA GLY A 130 -1.12 -13.08 -14.30
C GLY A 130 -0.33 -12.96 -13.01
N GLY A 131 0.36 -14.06 -12.67
CA GLY A 131 1.58 -14.01 -11.87
C GLY A 131 1.45 -14.35 -10.39
N THR A 132 1.03 -15.57 -10.07
CA THR A 132 1.51 -16.25 -8.85
C THR A 132 1.94 -17.64 -9.28
N LYS A 133 3.23 -17.80 -9.58
CA LYS A 133 3.88 -19.10 -9.50
C LYS A 133 4.85 -19.00 -8.33
N SER A 134 4.54 -19.77 -7.30
CA SER A 134 5.49 -20.25 -6.30
C SER A 134 6.76 -20.79 -6.95
#